data_AF-A0A9D9IAV7-F1
#
_entry.id   AF-A0A9D9IAV7-F1
#
_cell.length_a   1.000
_cell.length_b   1.000
_cell.length_c   1.000
_cell.angle_alpha   90.00
_cell.angle_beta   90.00
_cell.angle_gamma   90.00
#
_symmetry.space_group_name_H-M   'P 1'
#
loop_
_entity.id
_entity.type
_entity.pdbx_description
1 polymer ?
#
loop_
_entity_poly.entity_id
_entity_poly.type
_entity_poly.pdbx_seq_one_letter_code
_entity_poly.pdbx_strand_id
1 'polypeptide(L)' 'MGEKVYGHHAIEEALKKAGMGSTLYVQRGSKAVEGLVMQAKLTGKVAVKKLSPEELA' A
#
# COMPACT_ATOMS: atom_id res chain seq x y z
N MET A 1 5.85 14.43 -5.69
CA MET A 1 5.73 13.47 -6.81
C MET A 1 5.70 12.09 -6.18
N GLY A 2 4.59 11.36 -6.35
CA GLY A 2 4.38 10.07 -5.67
C GLY A 2 5.25 8.98 -6.27
N GLU A 3 6.20 8.49 -5.49
CA GLU A 3 7.09 7.37 -5.84
C GLU A 3 6.24 6.10 -5.98
N LYS A 4 6.21 5.50 -7.18
CA LYS A 4 5.54 4.21 -7.39
C LYS A 4 6.48 3.09 -6.94
N VAL A 5 6.28 2.64 -5.72
CA VAL A 5 7.08 1.61 -5.06
C VAL A 5 6.56 0.22 -5.45
N TYR A 6 7.37 -0.55 -6.18
CA TYR A 6 7.06 -1.92 -6.56
C TYR A 6 7.92 -2.91 -5.77
N GLY A 7 7.28 -3.85 -5.07
CA GLY A 7 7.92 -4.92 -4.28
C GLY A 7 7.51 -4.89 -2.81
N HIS A 8 7.16 -6.04 -2.25
CA HIS A 8 6.67 -6.19 -0.87
C HIS A 8 7.56 -5.48 0.16
N HIS A 9 8.87 -5.66 0.04
CA HIS A 9 9.87 -5.07 0.94
C HIS A 9 10.00 -3.55 0.81
N ALA A 10 9.76 -3.02 -0.38
CA ALA A 10 9.83 -1.58 -0.63
C ALA A 10 8.57 -0.88 -0.10
N ILE A 11 7.41 -1.54 -0.16
CA ILE A 11 6.17 -1.04 0.44
C ILE A 11 6.26 -1.02 1.97
N GLU A 12 6.90 -2.02 2.61
CA GLU A 12 7.13 -1.99 4.05
C GLU A 12 7.98 -0.79 4.49
N GLU A 13 9.07 -0.53 3.79
CA GLU A 13 9.93 0.63 4.06
C GLU A 13 9.20 1.96 3.78
N ALA A 14 8.37 2.00 2.75
CA ALA A 14 7.51 3.14 2.46
C ALA A 14 6.47 3.35 3.57
N LEU A 15 5.86 2.29 4.12
CA LEU A 15 4.91 2.38 5.24
C LEU A 15 5.56 2.90 6.52
N LYS A 16 6.82 2.53 6.80
CA LYS A 16 7.58 3.08 7.95
C LYS A 16 7.85 4.57 7.81
N LYS A 17 8.12 5.03 6.57
CA LYS A 17 8.41 6.44 6.26
C LYS A 17 7.16 7.25 5.91
N ALA A 18 5.99 6.61 5.79
CA ALA A 18 4.76 7.25 5.33
C ALA A 18 4.28 8.31 6.32
N GLY A 19 4.09 9.52 5.79
CA GLY A 19 3.46 10.62 6.53
C GLY A 19 1.98 10.35 6.78
N MET A 20 1.42 11.03 7.78
CA MET A 20 -0.01 10.98 8.10
C MET A 20 -0.84 11.47 6.90
N GLY A 21 -1.85 10.70 6.49
CA GLY A 21 -2.69 11.00 5.33
C GLY A 21 -2.23 10.35 4.01
N SER A 22 -1.17 9.52 4.03
CA SER A 22 -0.73 8.77 2.86
C SER A 22 -1.78 7.74 2.43
N THR A 23 -1.85 7.41 1.14
CA THR A 23 -2.76 6.37 0.62
C THR A 23 -1.96 5.24 -0.03
N LEU A 24 -2.16 4.02 0.45
CA LEU A 24 -1.62 2.80 -0.12
C LEU A 24 -2.63 2.22 -1.12
N TYR A 25 -2.23 2.16 -2.39
CA TYR A 25 -3.00 1.52 -3.45
C TYR A 25 -2.52 0.09 -3.62
N VAL A 26 -3.44 -0.87 -3.55
CA VAL A 26 -3.12 -2.29 -3.68
C VAL A 26 -4.05 -2.96 -4.68
N GLN A 27 -3.55 -4.00 -5.35
CA GLN A 27 -4.36 -4.81 -6.26
C GLN A 27 -5.36 -5.66 -5.48
N ARG A 28 -6.63 -5.58 -5.87
CA ARG A 28 -7.71 -6.41 -5.34
C ARG A 28 -7.48 -7.87 -5.70
N GLY A 29 -7.58 -8.75 -4.70
CA GLY A 29 -7.44 -10.21 -4.88
C GLY A 29 -5.99 -10.73 -4.83
N SER A 30 -4.99 -9.85 -4.73
CA SER A 30 -3.61 -10.31 -4.54
C SER A 30 -3.35 -10.73 -3.10
N LYS A 31 -2.96 -11.98 -2.88
CA LYS A 31 -2.57 -12.49 -1.55
C LYS A 31 -1.25 -11.87 -1.06
N ALA A 32 -0.37 -11.50 -1.98
CA ALA A 32 0.94 -10.92 -1.68
C ALA A 32 0.87 -9.55 -0.97
N VAL A 33 -0.29 -8.88 -1.05
CA VAL A 33 -0.49 -7.55 -0.45
C VAL A 33 -1.33 -7.56 0.83
N GLU A 34 -1.87 -8.71 1.26
CA GLU A 34 -2.69 -8.77 2.48
C GLU A 34 -1.91 -8.40 3.75
N GLY A 35 -0.65 -8.84 3.85
CA GLY A 35 0.24 -8.45 4.95
C GLY A 35 0.47 -6.94 5.01
N LEU A 36 0.67 -6.31 3.85
CA LEU A 36 0.87 -4.86 3.72
C LEU A 36 -0.39 -4.08 4.09
N VAL A 37 -1.57 -4.60 3.72
CA VAL A 37 -2.86 -4.01 4.11
C VAL A 37 -3.04 -4.06 5.63
N MET A 38 -2.68 -5.17 6.27
CA MET A 38 -2.71 -5.26 7.73
C MET A 38 -1.73 -4.27 8.37
N GLN A 39 -0.48 -4.21 7.91
CA GLN A 39 0.51 -3.27 8.43
C GLN A 39 0.06 -1.81 8.26
N ALA A 40 -0.44 -1.44 7.07
CA ALA A 40 -0.95 -0.10 6.81
C ALA A 40 -2.10 0.28 7.77
N LYS A 41 -3.04 -0.64 8.01
CA LYS A 41 -4.11 -0.45 9.00
C LYS A 41 -3.58 -0.26 10.42
N LEU A 42 -2.56 -1.02 10.81
CA LEU A 42 -1.94 -0.91 12.13
C LEU A 42 -1.23 0.43 12.34
N THR A 43 -0.70 1.05 11.28
CA THR A 43 -0.07 2.38 11.41
C THR A 43 -1.07 3.49 11.74
N GLY A 44 -2.36 3.33 11.39
CA GLY A 44 -3.41 4.35 11.56
C GLY A 44 -3.20 5.65 10.78
N LYS A 45 -2.09 5.76 10.03
CA LYS A 45 -1.66 6.96 9.28
C LYS A 45 -1.95 6.85 7.79
N VAL A 46 -2.15 5.63 7.31
CA VAL A 46 -2.21 5.29 5.88
C VAL A 46 -3.58 4.72 5.53
N ALA A 47 -4.27 5.36 4.58
CA ALA A 47 -5.51 4.84 4.02
C ALA A 47 -5.21 3.74 3.00
N VAL A 48 -6.03 2.69 2.93
CA VAL A 48 -5.83 1.59 1.97
C VAL A 48 -6.92 1.62 0.91
N LYS A 49 -6.55 1.71 -0.37
CA LYS A 49 -7.48 1.62 -1.50
C LYS A 49 -7.19 0.39 -2.36
N LYS A 50 -8.17 -0.50 -2.48
CA LYS A 50 -8.08 -1.72 -3.29
C LYS A 50 -8.59 -1.46 -4.71
N LEU A 51 -7.68 -1.44 -5.67
CA LEU A 51 -7.96 -1.20 -7.09
C LEU A 51 -8.05 -2.51 -7.85
N SER A 52 -8.94 -2.56 -8.84
CA SER A 52 -8.98 -3.66 -9.81
C SER A 52 -7.70 -3.68 -10.66
N PRO A 53 -7.31 -4.84 -11.25
CA PRO A 53 -6.13 -4.92 -12.11
C PRO A 53 -6.14 -3.89 -13.25
N GLU A 54 -7.32 -3.61 -13.80
CA GLU A 54 -7.56 -2.64 -14.87
C GLU A 54 -7.32 -1.18 -14.44
N GLU A 55 -7.49 -0.87 -13.15
CA GLU A 55 -7.23 0.45 -12.57
C GLU A 55 -5.75 0.65 -12.18
N LEU A 56 -4.97 -0.43 -12.17
CA LEU A 56 -3.55 -0.46 -11.83
C LEU A 56 -2.63 -0.50 -13.06
N ALA A 57 -3.20 -0.73 -14.24
CA ALA A 57 -2.51 -0.79 -15.54
C ALA A 57 -1.95 0.57 -15.98
#